data_AF-K7ZZH0-F1
#
_entry.id   AF-K7ZZH0-F1
#
_cell.length_a   1.000
_cell.length_b   1.000
_cell.length_c   1.000
_cell.angle_alpha   90.00
_cell.angle_beta   90.00
_cell.angle_gamma   90.00
#
_symmetry.space_group_name_H-M   'P 1'
#
loop_
_entity.id
_entity.type
_entity.pdbx_description
1 polymer ?
#
loop_
_entity_poly.entity_id
_entity_poly.type
_entity_poly.pdbx_seq_one_letter_code
_entity_poly.pdbx_strand_id
1 'polypeptide(L)'
;MRLNEQITRLTGMGAGASPNDLLDQRDQLVSELNKIVGVDVTVQDGNTFNVTMANGYNLVQGSKASQLAAVPSSADPGRTTIAFVDKIAGNIEIPERLVTTGSLGGLFAFRSQDLDLARNNLGQLALAFGDSFNKQHEAGFDANGDPGKAFFKLGTAAAMSNTRNTGTASLTATITDSKAVKASDYQMAFDGANWKVTRLSDNVIVNATPTLDGSGNLASLAFDGLKVDITGAAANKDTFTVKPVANVIISMDVAVHDEAEIAMASDATSGESDNRNGKALLDLQNSKTIGGSKTFNDAYAAFISNVGNTTNTLKSSSTTQTNVATQLTKQQQSISGVNLDEEYGNLQRFQQYYMANARCCRPRPRCLTPFSRFANREPNNAY
;
A
#
# COMPACT_ATOMS: atom_id res chain seq x y z
N MET A 1 13.65 7.50 -19.41
CA MET A 1 14.71 8.54 -19.41
C MET A 1 15.34 8.71 -20.79
N ARG A 2 15.97 7.67 -21.36
CA ARG A 2 16.59 7.73 -22.69
C ARG A 2 15.62 8.02 -23.85
N LEU A 3 14.37 7.55 -23.75
CA LEU A 3 13.38 7.70 -24.84
C LEU A 3 12.97 9.15 -25.10
N ASN A 4 12.70 9.96 -24.07
CA ASN A 4 12.38 11.38 -24.27
C ASN A 4 13.54 12.09 -24.99
N GLU A 5 14.78 11.86 -24.58
CA GLU A 5 15.95 12.48 -25.22
C GLU A 5 16.14 12.00 -26.68
N GLN A 6 15.96 10.71 -26.94
CA GLN A 6 16.06 10.13 -28.28
C GLN A 6 14.95 10.65 -29.22
N ILE A 7 13.71 10.73 -28.73
CA ILE A 7 12.57 11.26 -29.47
C ILE A 7 12.82 12.73 -29.82
N THR A 8 13.20 13.57 -28.85
CA THR A 8 13.48 15.00 -29.11
C THR A 8 14.64 15.20 -30.09
N ARG A 9 15.69 14.37 -30.03
CA ARG A 9 16.80 14.42 -31.00
C ARG A 9 16.33 14.07 -32.40
N LEU A 10 15.56 13.00 -32.56
CA LEU A 10 15.08 12.54 -33.87
C LEU A 10 14.04 13.49 -34.48
N THR A 11 13.15 14.07 -33.68
CA THR A 11 12.17 15.07 -34.15
C THR A 11 12.82 16.41 -34.47
N GLY A 12 13.87 16.80 -33.74
CA GLY A 12 14.63 18.04 -33.99
C GLY A 12 15.53 18.01 -35.23
N MET A 13 15.91 16.83 -35.72
CA MET A 13 16.81 16.66 -36.87
C MET A 13 16.11 16.79 -38.24
N GLY A 14 14.80 17.03 -38.30
CA GLY A 14 14.09 17.33 -39.56
C GLY A 14 14.03 16.19 -40.59
N ALA A 15 14.51 14.99 -40.24
CA ALA A 15 14.29 13.79 -41.04
C ALA A 15 12.83 13.38 -40.84
N GLY A 16 11.97 13.62 -41.84
CA GLY A 16 10.50 13.51 -41.76
C GLY A 16 9.89 12.14 -41.42
N ALA A 17 10.60 11.24 -40.73
CA ALA A 17 10.08 10.03 -40.12
C ALA A 17 9.91 10.25 -38.61
N SER A 18 8.66 10.30 -38.15
CA SER A 18 8.36 10.20 -36.72
C SER A 18 8.92 8.87 -36.19
N PRO A 19 9.65 8.85 -35.06
CA PRO A 19 10.22 7.64 -34.50
C PRO A 19 9.14 6.82 -33.78
N ASN A 20 8.18 6.29 -34.55
CA ASN A 20 6.97 5.63 -34.04
C ASN A 20 7.30 4.50 -33.06
N ASP A 21 8.30 3.67 -33.36
CA ASP A 21 8.73 2.60 -32.45
C ASP A 21 9.16 3.11 -31.07
N LEU A 22 9.80 4.30 -30.99
CA LEU A 22 10.21 4.90 -29.72
C LEU A 22 9.04 5.53 -28.97
N LEU A 23 8.05 6.07 -29.71
CA LEU A 23 6.81 6.57 -29.14
C LEU A 23 6.02 5.41 -28.52
N ASP A 24 5.89 4.30 -29.24
CA ASP A 24 5.20 3.08 -28.78
C ASP A 24 5.90 2.48 -27.55
N GLN A 25 7.24 2.38 -27.58
CA GLN A 25 8.00 1.91 -26.42
C GLN A 25 7.83 2.82 -25.20
N ARG A 26 7.78 4.14 -25.40
CA ARG A 26 7.56 5.09 -24.31
C ARG A 26 6.17 4.92 -23.71
N ASP A 27 5.15 4.81 -24.55
CA ASP A 27 3.76 4.66 -24.12
C ASP A 27 3.56 3.32 -23.40
N GLN A 28 4.20 2.25 -23.87
CA GLN A 28 4.22 0.95 -23.18
C GLN A 28 4.86 1.05 -21.79
N LEU A 29 6.03 1.70 -21.66
CA LEU A 29 6.71 1.85 -20.36
C LEU A 29 5.91 2.72 -19.39
N VAL A 30 5.22 3.75 -19.88
CA VAL A 30 4.31 4.57 -19.09
C VAL A 30 3.12 3.74 -18.62
N SER A 31 2.56 2.91 -19.47
CA SER A 31 1.47 1.98 -19.12
C SER A 31 1.91 0.97 -18.04
N GLU A 32 3.10 0.37 -18.18
CA GLU A 32 3.66 -0.53 -17.16
C GLU A 32 3.94 0.20 -15.83
N LEU A 33 4.45 1.43 -15.88
CA LEU A 33 4.63 2.26 -14.68
C LEU A 33 3.28 2.54 -14.00
N ASN A 34 2.24 2.88 -14.78
CA ASN A 34 0.91 3.19 -14.26
C ASN A 34 0.22 1.97 -13.60
N LYS A 35 0.59 0.74 -14.00
CA LYS A 35 0.15 -0.49 -13.29
C LYS A 35 0.78 -0.61 -11.91
N ILE A 36 1.99 -0.09 -11.70
CA ILE A 36 2.70 -0.15 -10.43
C ILE A 36 2.23 0.97 -9.51
N VAL A 37 2.23 2.20 -10.02
CA VAL A 37 1.84 3.41 -9.28
C VAL A 37 1.14 4.37 -10.22
N GLY A 38 0.04 4.97 -9.76
CA GLY A 38 -0.73 5.90 -10.58
C GLY A 38 0.10 7.12 -10.98
N VAL A 39 0.15 7.37 -12.28
CA VAL A 39 0.88 8.49 -12.87
C VAL A 39 0.01 9.22 -13.87
N ASP A 40 0.10 10.55 -13.84
CA ASP A 40 -0.44 11.45 -14.85
C ASP A 40 0.67 11.84 -15.83
N VAL A 41 0.31 11.88 -17.10
CA VAL A 41 1.24 12.21 -18.18
C VAL A 41 0.82 13.54 -18.79
N THR A 42 1.76 14.48 -18.87
CA THR A 42 1.57 15.74 -19.60
C THR A 42 2.62 15.85 -20.70
N VAL A 43 2.22 16.38 -21.85
CA VAL A 43 3.11 16.58 -22.99
C VAL A 43 3.50 18.05 -23.04
N GLN A 44 4.80 18.34 -23.07
CA GLN A 44 5.34 19.67 -23.30
C GLN A 44 5.78 19.86 -24.76
N ASP A 45 6.01 21.12 -25.13
CA ASP A 45 6.52 21.52 -26.44
C ASP A 45 7.71 20.65 -26.88
N GLY A 46 7.67 20.16 -28.12
CA GLY A 46 8.67 19.20 -28.63
C GLY A 46 8.38 17.73 -28.31
N ASN A 47 7.13 17.39 -27.98
CA ASN A 47 6.63 16.00 -27.82
C ASN A 47 7.26 15.24 -26.64
N THR A 48 7.65 15.98 -25.59
CA THR A 48 8.35 15.42 -24.43
C THR A 48 7.37 15.12 -23.30
N PHE A 49 7.45 13.92 -22.71
CA PHE A 49 6.57 13.51 -21.62
C PHE A 49 7.09 13.94 -20.26
N ASN A 50 6.23 14.57 -19.47
CA ASN A 50 6.37 14.69 -18.03
C ASN A 50 5.43 13.68 -17.36
N VAL A 51 5.97 12.95 -16.38
CA VAL A 51 5.24 11.91 -15.66
C VAL A 51 5.26 12.27 -14.19
N THR A 52 4.07 12.48 -13.63
CA THR A 52 3.87 12.97 -12.27
C THR A 52 2.98 11.98 -11.51
N MET A 53 3.37 11.61 -10.30
CA MET A 53 2.52 10.80 -9.43
C MET A 53 1.33 11.63 -8.92
N ALA A 54 0.23 10.98 -8.56
CA ALA A 54 -0.98 11.63 -8.04
C ALA A 54 -0.74 12.55 -6.82
N ASN A 55 0.33 12.32 -6.07
CA ASN A 55 0.73 13.13 -4.91
C ASN A 55 1.62 14.33 -5.26
N GLY A 56 1.86 14.60 -6.55
CA GLY A 56 2.60 15.75 -7.07
C GLY A 56 4.10 15.52 -7.30
N TYR A 57 4.65 14.34 -6.99
CA TYR A 57 6.06 14.05 -7.26
C TYR A 57 6.31 13.80 -8.75
N ASN A 58 7.23 14.56 -9.33
CA ASN A 58 7.63 14.40 -10.73
C ASN A 58 8.66 13.28 -10.86
N LEU A 59 8.25 12.16 -11.48
CA LEU A 59 9.11 11.02 -11.78
C LEU A 59 9.93 11.23 -13.05
N VAL A 60 9.34 11.90 -14.05
CA VAL A 60 10.02 12.28 -15.28
C VAL A 60 9.68 13.74 -15.57
N GLN A 61 10.71 14.55 -15.77
CA GLN A 61 10.58 15.94 -16.21
C GLN A 61 11.55 16.19 -17.37
N GLY A 62 11.02 16.25 -18.58
CA GLY A 62 11.83 16.33 -19.79
C GLY A 62 12.76 15.12 -19.94
N SER A 63 14.07 15.37 -19.95
CA SER A 63 15.12 14.34 -19.96
C SER A 63 15.57 13.89 -18.56
N LYS A 64 15.11 14.54 -17.49
CA LYS A 64 15.46 14.20 -16.12
C LYS A 64 14.47 13.18 -15.56
N ALA A 65 14.98 12.19 -14.84
CA ALA A 65 14.17 11.25 -14.07
C ALA A 65 14.56 11.31 -12.60
N SER A 66 13.55 11.24 -11.74
CA SER A 66 13.69 11.12 -10.30
C SER A 66 13.50 9.67 -9.88
N GLN A 67 13.97 9.32 -8.70
CA GLN A 67 13.89 7.94 -8.19
C GLN A 67 13.01 7.89 -6.93
N LEU A 68 12.41 6.72 -6.74
CA LEU A 68 11.83 6.33 -5.47
C LEU A 68 12.77 5.31 -4.81
N ALA A 69 12.83 5.33 -3.48
CA ALA A 69 13.56 4.36 -2.69
C ALA A 69 12.62 3.64 -1.73
N ALA A 70 12.84 2.35 -1.53
CA ALA A 70 12.24 1.61 -0.42
C ALA A 70 13.06 1.88 0.85
N VAL A 71 12.41 2.39 1.89
CA VAL A 71 13.06 2.77 3.15
C VAL A 71 12.24 2.27 4.35
N PRO A 72 12.86 2.05 5.53
CA PRO A 72 12.09 1.85 6.77
C PRO A 72 11.18 3.05 7.03
N SER A 73 9.94 2.81 7.44
CA SER A 73 9.02 3.88 7.81
C SER A 73 9.49 4.55 9.10
N SER A 74 9.36 5.87 9.14
CA SER A 74 9.69 6.63 10.34
C SER A 74 8.79 6.29 11.54
N ALA A 75 7.54 5.85 11.30
CA ALA A 75 6.59 5.51 12.36
C ALA A 75 6.73 4.08 12.89
N ASP A 76 7.33 3.18 12.10
CA ASP A 76 7.56 1.77 12.43
C ASP A 76 8.75 1.24 11.61
N PRO A 77 9.96 1.19 12.19
CA PRO A 77 11.17 0.75 11.48
C PRO A 77 11.12 -0.70 10.99
N GLY A 78 10.21 -1.53 11.53
CA GLY A 78 9.97 -2.89 11.04
C GLY A 78 9.18 -2.94 9.72
N ARG A 79 8.69 -1.80 9.23
CA ARG A 79 7.92 -1.68 7.99
C ARG A 79 8.68 -0.96 6.91
N THR A 80 8.72 -1.54 5.72
CA THR A 80 9.19 -0.85 4.52
C THR A 80 8.10 0.04 3.94
N THR A 81 8.44 1.27 3.61
CA THR A 81 7.62 2.23 2.87
C THR A 81 8.42 2.83 1.72
N ILE A 82 7.87 3.82 1.03
CA ILE A 82 8.56 4.50 -0.07
C ILE A 82 8.97 5.93 0.29
N ALA A 83 10.06 6.38 -0.30
CA ALA A 83 10.53 7.75 -0.24
C ALA A 83 10.86 8.28 -1.64
N PHE A 84 10.65 9.57 -1.84
CA PHE A 84 11.19 10.29 -2.98
C PHE A 84 12.66 10.62 -2.73
N VAL A 85 13.53 10.36 -3.71
CA VAL A 85 14.97 10.65 -3.59
C VAL A 85 15.23 12.08 -4.04
N ASP A 86 15.39 12.99 -3.08
CA ASP A 86 15.82 14.35 -3.33
C ASP A 86 17.36 14.46 -3.29
N LYS A 87 17.93 15.26 -4.20
CA LYS A 87 19.40 15.38 -4.33
C LYS A 87 20.07 16.13 -3.18
N ILE A 88 19.30 16.95 -2.44
CA ILE A 88 19.80 17.82 -1.38
C ILE A 88 19.33 17.28 -0.03
N ALA A 89 18.03 17.02 0.11
CA ALA A 89 17.41 16.57 1.35
C ALA A 89 17.52 15.05 1.57
N GLY A 90 17.96 14.27 0.58
CA GLY A 90 18.00 12.82 0.64
C GLY A 90 16.61 12.19 0.51
N ASN A 91 16.36 11.10 1.23
CA ASN A 91 15.11 10.34 1.10
C ASN A 91 13.96 11.01 1.87
N ILE A 92 12.96 11.50 1.14
CA ILE A 92 11.74 12.09 1.68
C ILE A 92 10.62 11.04 1.67
N GLU A 93 10.35 10.42 2.82
CA GLU A 93 9.25 9.45 2.99
C GLU A 93 7.91 10.02 2.49
N ILE A 94 7.20 9.23 1.69
CA ILE A 94 5.88 9.56 1.16
C ILE A 94 4.84 8.85 2.03
N PRO A 95 3.90 9.57 2.65
CA PRO A 95 2.82 8.95 3.40
C PRO A 95 2.00 7.99 2.52
N GLU A 96 1.82 6.75 2.98
CA GLU A 96 1.17 5.68 2.20
C GLU A 96 -0.26 6.03 1.78
N ARG A 97 -0.98 6.82 2.59
CA ARG A 97 -2.32 7.33 2.26
C ARG A 97 -2.38 8.17 0.98
N LEU A 98 -1.24 8.68 0.50
CA LEU A 98 -1.14 9.45 -0.74
C LEU A 98 -0.85 8.55 -1.97
N VAL A 99 -0.69 7.24 -1.76
CA VAL A 99 -0.39 6.25 -2.81
C VAL A 99 -1.52 5.22 -2.81
N THR A 100 -2.61 5.55 -3.50
CA THR A 100 -3.86 4.77 -3.49
C THR A 100 -4.11 3.98 -4.78
N THR A 101 -3.17 4.05 -5.72
CA THR A 101 -3.33 3.56 -7.10
C THR A 101 -2.23 2.56 -7.47
N GLY A 102 -2.51 1.69 -8.44
CA GLY A 102 -1.59 0.66 -8.91
C GLY A 102 -1.38 -0.47 -7.89
N SER A 103 -0.52 -1.42 -8.22
CA SER A 103 -0.19 -2.53 -7.33
C SER A 103 0.47 -2.09 -6.02
N LEU A 104 1.20 -0.97 -6.03
CA LEU A 104 1.81 -0.39 -4.83
C LEU A 104 0.76 0.14 -3.85
N GLY A 105 -0.25 0.87 -4.34
CA GLY A 105 -1.37 1.30 -3.52
C GLY A 105 -2.20 0.14 -2.99
N GLY A 106 -2.39 -0.91 -3.80
CA GLY A 106 -3.02 -2.16 -3.37
C GLY A 106 -2.25 -2.85 -2.24
N LEU A 107 -0.91 -2.88 -2.30
CA LEU A 107 -0.07 -3.45 -1.24
C LEU A 107 -0.19 -2.67 0.07
N PHE A 108 -0.17 -1.33 0.02
CA PHE A 108 -0.35 -0.50 1.20
C PHE A 108 -1.75 -0.61 1.80
N ALA A 109 -2.78 -0.66 0.95
CA ALA A 109 -4.16 -0.87 1.39
C ALA A 109 -4.31 -2.24 2.08
N PHE A 110 -3.85 -3.33 1.44
CA PHE A 110 -3.89 -4.66 2.03
C PHE A 110 -3.16 -4.72 3.38
N ARG A 111 -1.95 -4.15 3.46
CA ARG A 111 -1.18 -4.18 4.70
C ARG A 111 -1.88 -3.42 5.83
N SER A 112 -2.31 -2.18 5.57
CA SER A 112 -2.85 -1.29 6.60
C SER A 112 -4.30 -1.59 6.98
N GLN A 113 -5.13 -2.01 6.03
CA GLN A 113 -6.57 -2.21 6.23
C GLN A 113 -6.92 -3.66 6.55
N ASP A 114 -6.21 -4.63 5.96
CA ASP A 114 -6.54 -6.05 6.11
C ASP A 114 -5.57 -6.77 7.04
N LEU A 115 -4.27 -6.75 6.73
CA LEU A 115 -3.28 -7.55 7.47
C LEU A 115 -3.10 -7.06 8.91
N ASP A 116 -2.95 -5.76 9.11
CA ASP A 116 -2.80 -5.18 10.44
C ASP A 116 -4.04 -5.40 11.30
N LEU A 117 -5.22 -5.17 10.73
CA LEU A 117 -6.49 -5.42 11.41
C LEU A 117 -6.66 -6.90 11.74
N ALA A 118 -6.27 -7.82 10.84
CA ALA A 118 -6.31 -9.25 11.09
C ALA A 118 -5.39 -9.66 12.25
N ARG A 119 -4.14 -9.18 12.24
CA ARG A 119 -3.18 -9.41 13.34
C ARG A 119 -3.69 -8.85 14.65
N ASN A 120 -4.28 -7.66 14.65
CA ASN A 120 -4.83 -7.03 15.84
C ASN A 120 -6.07 -7.75 16.38
N ASN A 121 -6.95 -8.26 15.51
CA ASN A 121 -8.09 -9.08 15.95
C ASN A 121 -7.62 -10.38 16.61
N LEU A 122 -6.66 -11.06 15.99
CA LEU A 122 -6.11 -12.30 16.57
C LEU A 122 -5.36 -12.03 17.88
N GLY A 123 -4.58 -10.95 17.93
CA GLY A 123 -3.87 -10.53 19.14
C GLY A 123 -4.81 -10.16 20.28
N GLN A 124 -5.90 -9.46 19.99
CA GLN A 124 -6.95 -9.14 20.97
C GLN A 124 -7.62 -10.41 21.51
N LEU A 125 -7.90 -11.38 20.64
CA LEU A 125 -8.45 -12.68 21.06
C LEU A 125 -7.50 -13.42 22.00
N ALA A 126 -6.22 -13.53 21.62
CA ALA A 126 -5.20 -14.17 22.45
C ALA A 126 -5.03 -13.46 23.80
N LEU A 127 -5.02 -12.12 23.81
CA LEU A 127 -4.90 -11.32 25.03
C LEU A 127 -6.06 -11.59 25.97
N ALA A 128 -7.28 -11.44 25.47
CA ALA A 128 -8.48 -11.62 26.30
C ALA A 128 -8.63 -13.06 26.79
N PHE A 129 -8.27 -14.05 25.96
CA PHE A 129 -8.26 -15.46 26.36
C PHE A 129 -7.24 -15.69 27.48
N GLY A 130 -5.97 -15.37 27.23
CA GLY A 130 -4.90 -15.61 28.20
C GLY A 130 -5.11 -14.85 29.50
N ASP A 131 -5.48 -13.57 29.43
CA ASP A 131 -5.70 -12.75 30.63
C ASP A 131 -6.93 -13.18 31.42
N SER A 132 -8.04 -13.52 30.75
CA SER A 132 -9.24 -14.01 31.45
C SER A 132 -8.99 -15.37 32.10
N PHE A 133 -8.27 -16.26 31.41
CA PHE A 133 -7.90 -17.56 31.95
C PHE A 133 -6.96 -17.40 33.14
N ASN A 134 -5.91 -16.58 33.01
CA ASN A 134 -4.96 -16.31 34.10
C ASN A 134 -5.66 -15.77 35.33
N LYS A 135 -6.49 -14.72 35.17
CA LYS A 135 -7.23 -14.13 36.31
C LYS A 135 -8.12 -15.13 37.02
N GLN A 136 -8.76 -16.03 36.27
CA GLN A 136 -9.61 -17.06 36.88
C GLN A 136 -8.77 -18.19 37.50
N HIS A 137 -7.65 -18.56 36.89
CA HIS A 137 -6.75 -19.58 37.42
C HIS A 137 -6.08 -19.10 38.72
N GLU A 138 -5.62 -17.86 38.76
CA GLU A 138 -5.04 -17.21 39.96
C GLU A 138 -6.05 -17.01 41.10
N ALA A 139 -7.35 -17.03 40.81
CA ALA A 139 -8.40 -16.98 41.82
C ALA A 139 -8.69 -18.34 42.47
N GLY A 140 -8.10 -19.43 41.96
CA GLY A 140 -8.25 -20.77 42.50
C GLY A 140 -7.04 -21.25 43.30
N PHE A 141 -7.11 -22.52 43.71
CA PHE A 141 -6.05 -23.24 44.41
C PHE A 141 -5.74 -24.55 43.69
N ASP A 142 -4.47 -24.92 43.69
CA ASP A 142 -3.92 -26.10 43.03
C ASP A 142 -4.11 -27.39 43.87
N ALA A 143 -3.59 -28.53 43.39
CA ALA A 143 -3.75 -29.81 44.07
C ALA A 143 -3.04 -29.87 45.43
N ASN A 144 -2.03 -29.02 45.65
CA ASN A 144 -1.30 -28.90 46.91
C ASN A 144 -1.94 -27.89 47.88
N GLY A 145 -2.98 -27.17 47.44
CA GLY A 145 -3.63 -26.10 48.20
C GLY A 145 -2.91 -24.74 48.08
N ASP A 146 -1.96 -24.61 47.16
CA ASP A 146 -1.28 -23.34 46.89
C ASP A 146 -2.13 -22.46 45.95
N PRO A 147 -2.06 -21.12 46.07
CA PRO A 147 -2.75 -20.21 45.15
C PRO A 147 -2.31 -20.42 43.70
N GLY A 148 -3.28 -20.40 42.78
CA GLY A 148 -3.01 -20.49 41.36
C GLY A 148 -2.10 -19.36 40.85
N LYS A 149 -1.32 -19.67 39.81
CA LYS A 149 -0.44 -18.73 39.12
C LYS A 149 -0.99 -18.41 37.73
N ALA A 150 -0.43 -17.42 37.03
CA ALA A 150 -0.73 -17.21 35.62
C ALA A 150 -0.49 -18.49 34.81
N PHE A 151 -1.51 -18.97 34.10
CA PHE A 151 -1.43 -20.18 33.28
C PHE A 151 -0.70 -19.93 31.96
N PHE A 152 -0.88 -18.75 31.37
CA PHE A 152 -0.27 -18.32 30.12
C PHE A 152 0.65 -17.13 30.37
N LYS A 153 1.84 -17.15 29.78
CA LYS A 153 2.64 -15.93 29.55
C LYS A 153 2.08 -15.22 28.34
N LEU A 154 2.02 -13.89 28.37
CA LEU A 154 1.54 -13.06 27.28
C LEU A 154 2.58 -11.97 26.98
N GLY A 155 2.67 -11.57 25.72
CA GLY A 155 3.44 -10.39 25.35
C GLY A 155 2.80 -9.10 25.86
N THR A 156 3.63 -8.08 26.04
CA THR A 156 3.21 -6.76 26.51
C THR A 156 2.91 -5.81 25.35
N ALA A 157 2.18 -4.74 25.65
CA ALA A 157 1.97 -3.64 24.71
C ALA A 157 3.31 -2.97 24.36
N ALA A 158 3.45 -2.57 23.09
CA ALA A 158 4.63 -1.85 22.61
C ALA A 158 4.26 -0.41 22.27
N ALA A 159 5.18 0.51 22.52
CA ALA A 159 5.11 1.89 22.06
C ALA A 159 6.42 2.24 21.34
N MET A 160 6.31 2.89 20.19
CA MET A 160 7.43 3.25 19.36
C MET A 160 7.40 4.74 19.06
N SER A 161 8.56 5.40 19.19
CA SER A 161 8.74 6.78 18.81
C SER A 161 8.97 6.89 17.30
N ASN A 162 8.33 7.85 16.65
CA ASN A 162 8.64 8.15 15.27
C ASN A 162 10.08 8.67 15.17
N THR A 163 10.87 8.17 14.22
CA THR A 163 12.29 8.53 14.06
C THR A 163 12.51 9.99 13.65
N ARG A 164 11.46 10.70 13.26
CA ARG A 164 11.45 12.13 12.95
C ARG A 164 11.09 13.02 14.14
N ASN A 165 10.78 12.42 15.30
CA ASN A 165 10.52 13.19 16.52
C ASN A 165 11.77 14.00 16.89
N THR A 166 11.53 15.19 17.42
CA THR A 166 12.60 16.11 17.86
C THR A 166 12.63 16.29 19.37
N GLY A 167 11.54 15.94 20.05
CA GLY A 167 11.49 15.90 21.50
C GLY A 167 12.24 14.71 22.09
N THR A 168 12.32 14.70 23.42
CA THR A 168 12.93 13.64 24.23
C THR A 168 11.88 12.70 24.83
N ALA A 169 10.60 12.89 24.46
CA ALA A 169 9.53 12.09 25.01
C ALA A 169 9.64 10.61 24.62
N SER A 170 9.34 9.76 25.59
CA SER A 170 9.25 8.30 25.42
C SER A 170 7.98 7.79 26.06
N LEU A 171 7.32 6.84 25.39
CA LEU A 171 6.06 6.27 25.81
C LEU A 171 6.25 4.82 26.24
N THR A 172 5.60 4.44 27.33
CA THR A 172 5.48 3.05 27.77
C THR A 172 4.02 2.69 27.90
N ALA A 173 3.57 1.70 27.12
CA ALA A 173 2.18 1.25 27.13
C ALA A 173 2.00 0.03 28.05
N THR A 174 0.97 0.06 28.88
CA THR A 174 0.57 -1.04 29.76
C THR A 174 -0.91 -1.34 29.55
N ILE A 175 -1.27 -2.62 29.54
CA ILE A 175 -2.66 -3.06 29.48
C ILE A 175 -3.21 -3.09 30.91
N THR A 176 -4.23 -2.30 31.18
CA THR A 176 -4.89 -2.23 32.50
C THR A 176 -6.18 -3.03 32.54
N ASP A 177 -6.90 -3.10 31.42
CA ASP A 177 -8.12 -3.91 31.27
C ASP A 177 -8.19 -4.56 29.90
N SER A 178 -7.88 -5.85 29.83
CA SER A 178 -7.92 -6.67 28.61
C SER A 178 -9.31 -6.70 27.96
N LYS A 179 -10.40 -6.54 28.72
CA LYS A 179 -11.77 -6.58 28.20
C LYS A 179 -12.12 -5.30 27.44
N ALA A 180 -11.46 -4.19 27.75
CA ALA A 180 -11.67 -2.91 27.10
C ALA A 180 -10.76 -2.69 25.88
N VAL A 181 -9.63 -3.42 25.78
CA VAL A 181 -8.70 -3.36 24.64
C VAL A 181 -9.44 -3.60 23.34
N LYS A 182 -9.19 -2.76 22.33
CA LYS A 182 -9.69 -2.90 20.96
C LYS A 182 -8.62 -3.49 20.04
N ALA A 183 -9.06 -4.17 18.98
CA ALA A 183 -8.20 -4.67 17.90
C ALA A 183 -7.69 -3.53 17.00
N SER A 184 -6.80 -2.69 17.53
CA SER A 184 -6.25 -1.55 16.79
C SER A 184 -4.90 -1.11 17.31
N ASP A 185 -4.12 -0.52 16.40
CA ASP A 185 -2.95 0.30 16.75
C ASP A 185 -3.42 1.74 16.97
N TYR A 186 -2.66 2.53 17.73
CA TYR A 186 -2.98 3.91 18.02
C TYR A 186 -1.82 4.82 17.65
N GLN A 187 -2.13 5.95 17.03
CA GLN A 187 -1.18 7.04 16.85
C GLN A 187 -1.42 8.09 17.95
N MET A 188 -0.39 8.38 18.73
CA MET A 188 -0.37 9.47 19.69
C MET A 188 0.46 10.61 19.11
N ALA A 189 -0.15 11.77 18.89
CA ALA A 189 0.50 12.94 18.32
C ALA A 189 0.45 14.12 19.30
N PHE A 190 1.56 14.84 19.44
CA PHE A 190 1.62 16.06 20.24
C PHE A 190 1.62 17.29 19.34
N ASP A 191 0.67 18.21 19.53
CA ASP A 191 0.51 19.41 18.69
C ASP A 191 1.24 20.66 19.25
N GLY A 192 2.07 20.47 20.28
CA GLY A 192 2.75 21.54 21.01
C GLY A 192 2.02 21.97 22.30
N ALA A 193 0.75 21.60 22.47
CA ALA A 193 -0.01 21.86 23.68
C ALA A 193 -0.74 20.62 24.21
N ASN A 194 -1.34 19.84 23.31
CA ASN A 194 -2.21 18.72 23.63
C ASN A 194 -1.74 17.44 22.95
N TRP A 195 -2.09 16.32 23.58
CA TRP A 195 -1.93 14.99 23.00
C TRP A 195 -3.23 14.55 22.35
N LYS A 196 -3.12 14.11 21.10
CA LYS A 196 -4.22 13.55 20.32
C LYS A 196 -3.96 12.06 20.11
N VAL A 197 -4.91 11.24 20.54
CA VAL A 197 -4.89 9.79 20.33
C VAL A 197 -5.83 9.44 19.17
N THR A 198 -5.32 8.80 18.13
CA THR A 198 -6.10 8.36 16.96
C THR A 198 -6.02 6.86 16.85
N ARG A 199 -7.16 6.18 16.84
CA ARG A 199 -7.26 4.74 16.60
C ARG A 199 -7.13 4.48 15.09
N LEU A 200 -6.20 3.62 14.68
CA LEU A 200 -5.84 3.47 13.26
C LEU A 200 -6.81 2.57 12.47
N SER A 201 -7.53 1.68 13.14
CA SER A 201 -8.51 0.79 12.50
C SER A 201 -9.74 1.51 11.94
N ASP A 202 -10.16 2.61 12.58
CA ASP A 202 -11.37 3.37 12.22
C ASP A 202 -11.12 4.88 12.06
N ASN A 203 -9.87 5.33 12.27
CA ASN A 203 -9.45 6.74 12.23
C ASN A 203 -10.20 7.65 13.23
N VAL A 204 -10.76 7.07 14.30
CA VAL A 204 -11.48 7.83 15.33
C VAL A 204 -10.49 8.43 16.33
N ILE A 205 -10.71 9.70 16.69
CA ILE A 205 -9.99 10.34 17.78
C ILE A 205 -10.56 9.81 19.10
N VAL A 206 -9.72 9.16 19.89
CA VAL A 206 -10.12 8.56 21.16
C VAL A 206 -9.99 9.59 22.26
N ASN A 207 -11.02 9.68 23.10
CA ASN A 207 -10.98 10.49 24.30
C ASN A 207 -10.08 9.81 25.33
N ALA A 208 -8.87 10.33 25.49
CA ALA A 208 -7.91 9.85 26.48
C ALA A 208 -8.05 10.63 27.78
N THR A 209 -8.08 9.91 28.90
CA THR A 209 -8.14 10.51 30.23
C THR A 209 -6.72 10.83 30.71
N PRO A 210 -6.37 12.11 30.93
CA PRO A 210 -5.05 12.49 31.41
C PRO A 210 -4.90 12.19 32.91
N THR A 211 -3.71 11.77 33.30
CA THR A 211 -3.25 11.76 34.69
C THR A 211 -2.06 12.71 34.79
N LEU A 212 -2.11 13.62 35.76
CA LEU A 212 -1.03 14.57 35.99
C LEU A 212 -0.08 14.05 37.08
N ASP A 213 1.19 14.43 37.00
CA ASP A 213 2.15 14.24 38.09
C ASP A 213 1.90 15.24 39.23
N GLY A 214 2.66 15.10 40.33
CA GLY A 214 2.58 16.02 41.47
C GLY A 214 2.98 17.47 41.14
N SER A 215 3.53 17.73 39.95
CA SER A 215 3.89 19.06 39.45
C SER A 215 2.87 19.62 38.44
N GLY A 216 1.79 18.89 38.17
CA GLY A 216 0.74 19.28 37.22
C GLY A 216 1.07 19.00 35.76
N ASN A 217 2.17 18.31 35.44
CA ASN A 217 2.49 17.91 34.06
C ASN A 217 1.77 16.61 33.71
N LEU A 218 1.49 16.41 32.42
CA LEU A 218 0.90 15.16 31.96
C LEU A 218 1.87 13.99 32.16
N ALA A 219 1.49 13.03 32.99
CA ALA A 219 2.27 11.83 33.31
C ALA A 219 1.82 10.61 32.49
N SER A 220 0.51 10.44 32.30
CA SER A 220 -0.01 9.32 31.52
C SER A 220 -1.36 9.62 30.88
N LEU A 221 -1.68 8.86 29.83
CA LEU A 221 -2.99 8.87 29.18
C LEU A 221 -3.62 7.48 29.25
N ALA A 222 -4.89 7.40 29.68
CA ALA A 222 -5.64 6.16 29.74
C ALA A 222 -6.80 6.15 28.74
N PHE A 223 -6.94 5.07 27.97
CA PHE A 223 -8.01 4.89 26.97
C PHE A 223 -8.10 3.41 26.57
N ASP A 224 -9.30 2.94 26.20
CA ASP A 224 -9.51 1.57 25.65
C ASP A 224 -8.79 0.45 26.42
N GLY A 225 -8.78 0.50 27.77
CA GLY A 225 -8.11 -0.51 28.60
C GLY A 225 -6.57 -0.44 28.63
N LEU A 226 -6.00 0.65 28.12
CA LEU A 226 -4.57 0.93 28.10
C LEU A 226 -4.26 2.12 29.00
N LYS A 227 -3.08 2.07 29.62
CA LYS A 227 -2.41 3.21 30.25
C LYS A 227 -1.08 3.42 29.55
N VAL A 228 -0.87 4.62 29.04
CA VAL A 228 0.37 5.01 28.36
C VAL A 228 1.07 6.06 29.20
N ASP A 229 2.16 5.66 29.84
CA ASP A 229 3.04 6.54 30.60
C ASP A 229 3.93 7.33 29.63
N ILE A 230 4.05 8.64 29.88
CA ILE A 230 4.82 9.58 29.08
C ILE A 230 5.95 10.10 29.95
N THR A 231 7.18 9.94 29.48
CA THR A 231 8.38 10.45 30.14
C THR A 231 9.10 11.39 29.19
N GLY A 232 9.89 12.35 29.72
CA GLY A 232 10.58 13.35 28.89
C GLY A 232 9.65 14.43 28.34
N ALA A 233 10.16 15.27 27.44
CA ALA A 233 9.42 16.39 26.86
C ALA A 233 9.16 16.18 25.37
N ALA A 234 7.89 16.21 24.97
CA ALA A 234 7.50 16.12 23.56
C ALA A 234 7.64 17.50 22.89
N ALA A 235 8.11 17.50 21.65
CA ALA A 235 8.13 18.67 20.79
C ALA A 235 6.92 18.67 19.84
N ASN A 236 6.55 19.84 19.34
CA ASN A 236 5.45 19.98 18.40
C ASN A 236 5.65 19.06 17.18
N LYS A 237 4.59 18.33 16.80
CA LYS A 237 4.53 17.32 15.72
C LYS A 237 5.22 16.00 16.03
N ASP A 238 5.66 15.78 17.26
CA ASP A 238 6.11 14.45 17.67
C ASP A 238 4.95 13.45 17.60
N THR A 239 5.23 12.26 17.08
CA THR A 239 4.25 11.18 16.94
C THR A 239 4.80 9.86 17.44
N PHE A 240 3.91 9.02 17.97
CA PHE A 240 4.24 7.72 18.55
C PHE A 240 3.18 6.71 18.13
N THR A 241 3.61 5.47 17.92
CA THR A 241 2.73 4.36 17.55
C THR A 241 2.64 3.40 18.73
N VAL A 242 1.44 3.22 19.27
CA VAL A 242 1.15 2.25 20.34
C VAL A 242 0.47 1.03 19.73
N LYS A 243 1.05 -0.14 19.96
CA LYS A 243 0.59 -1.44 19.47
C LYS A 243 0.26 -2.34 20.67
N PRO A 244 -1.01 -2.37 21.11
CA PRO A 244 -1.37 -3.04 22.35
C PRO A 244 -1.23 -4.56 22.27
N VAL A 245 -1.50 -5.14 21.09
CA VAL A 245 -1.66 -6.59 20.94
C VAL A 245 -0.67 -7.23 19.96
N ALA A 246 0.22 -6.43 19.34
CA ALA A 246 1.10 -6.92 18.29
C ALA A 246 2.08 -8.01 18.75
N ASN A 247 2.49 -7.98 20.03
CA ASN A 247 3.44 -8.92 20.61
C ASN A 247 2.78 -10.01 21.47
N VAL A 248 1.45 -9.97 21.65
CA VAL A 248 0.77 -10.88 22.58
C VAL A 248 1.01 -12.34 22.17
N ILE A 249 0.80 -12.66 20.90
CA ILE A 249 0.89 -14.03 20.37
C ILE A 249 2.34 -14.51 20.30
N ILE A 250 3.28 -13.66 19.87
CA ILE A 250 4.68 -14.10 19.65
C ILE A 250 5.39 -14.46 20.96
N SER A 251 4.91 -13.91 22.08
CA SER A 251 5.39 -14.23 23.43
C SER A 251 4.40 -15.08 24.21
N MET A 252 3.35 -15.61 23.56
CA MET A 252 2.36 -16.45 24.23
C MET A 252 2.93 -17.84 24.46
N ASP A 253 2.91 -18.28 25.71
CA ASP A 253 3.44 -19.58 26.13
C ASP A 253 2.66 -20.13 27.33
N VAL A 254 2.68 -21.44 27.52
CA VAL A 254 2.09 -22.08 28.72
C VAL A 254 3.10 -21.99 29.85
N ALA A 255 2.70 -21.43 30.99
CA ALA A 255 3.56 -21.25 32.15
C ALA A 255 3.48 -22.41 33.15
N VAL A 256 2.33 -23.07 33.22
CA VAL A 256 2.07 -24.21 34.10
C VAL A 256 2.44 -25.50 33.37
N HIS A 257 3.49 -26.15 33.83
CA HIS A 257 4.01 -27.38 33.21
C HIS A 257 3.77 -28.64 34.06
N ASP A 258 3.49 -28.45 35.35
CA ASP A 258 3.14 -29.51 36.28
C ASP A 258 1.62 -29.62 36.40
N GLU A 259 1.07 -30.83 36.28
CA GLU A 259 -0.36 -31.08 36.43
C GLU A 259 -0.90 -30.72 37.83
N ALA A 260 -0.05 -30.80 38.87
CA ALA A 260 -0.44 -30.50 40.23
C ALA A 260 -0.68 -28.99 40.46
N GLU A 261 -0.08 -28.13 39.61
CA GLU A 261 -0.21 -26.67 39.67
C GLU A 261 -1.51 -26.14 39.00
N ILE A 262 -2.35 -27.03 38.47
CA ILE A 262 -3.63 -26.63 37.88
C ILE A 262 -4.64 -26.30 38.98
N ALA A 263 -4.99 -25.01 39.07
CA ALA A 263 -5.84 -24.45 40.11
C ALA A 263 -7.33 -24.73 39.89
N MET A 264 -7.79 -25.94 40.27
CA MET A 264 -9.17 -26.38 40.08
C MET A 264 -10.10 -26.04 41.25
N ALA A 265 -9.56 -25.90 42.45
CA ALA A 265 -10.30 -25.64 43.67
C ALA A 265 -10.57 -24.14 43.86
N SER A 266 -11.65 -23.81 44.57
CA SER A 266 -12.02 -22.42 44.92
C SER A 266 -11.65 -22.03 46.35
N ASP A 267 -11.25 -23.00 47.17
CA ASP A 267 -10.79 -22.82 48.54
C ASP A 267 -9.60 -23.75 48.78
N ALA A 268 -8.58 -23.30 49.52
CA ALA A 268 -7.40 -24.09 49.86
C ALA A 268 -7.74 -25.35 50.68
N THR A 269 -8.87 -25.36 51.39
CA THR A 269 -9.25 -26.41 52.35
C THR A 269 -10.35 -27.34 51.85
N SER A 270 -10.94 -27.09 50.68
CA SER A 270 -12.05 -27.89 50.15
C SER A 270 -11.67 -29.30 49.65
N GLY A 271 -10.39 -29.65 49.73
CA GLY A 271 -9.85 -30.97 49.39
C GLY A 271 -9.60 -31.17 47.89
N GLU A 272 -8.92 -32.27 47.55
CA GLU A 272 -8.42 -32.62 46.20
C GLU A 272 -9.50 -32.76 45.12
N SER A 273 -10.79 -32.69 45.46
CA SER A 273 -11.92 -32.90 44.55
C SER A 273 -12.73 -31.63 44.26
N ASP A 274 -12.37 -30.47 44.82
CA ASP A 274 -13.06 -29.23 44.47
C ASP A 274 -12.73 -28.81 43.03
N ASN A 275 -13.76 -28.71 42.20
CA ASN A 275 -13.67 -28.34 40.79
C ASN A 275 -14.42 -27.04 40.48
N ARG A 276 -14.83 -26.28 41.50
CA ARG A 276 -15.60 -25.03 41.31
C ARG A 276 -14.84 -23.98 40.50
N ASN A 277 -13.52 -23.86 40.69
CA ASN A 277 -12.71 -22.96 39.87
C ASN A 277 -12.54 -23.52 38.44
N GLY A 278 -12.37 -24.84 38.30
CA GLY A 278 -12.39 -25.51 37.01
C GLY A 278 -13.68 -25.25 36.22
N LYS A 279 -14.84 -25.26 36.90
CA LYS A 279 -16.11 -24.85 36.30
C LYS A 279 -16.12 -23.38 35.91
N ALA A 280 -15.59 -22.48 36.74
CA ALA A 280 -15.49 -21.06 36.41
C ALA A 280 -14.59 -20.79 35.19
N LEU A 281 -13.49 -21.54 35.07
CA LEU A 281 -12.61 -21.53 33.89
C LEU A 281 -13.37 -21.99 32.63
N LEU A 282 -14.16 -23.06 32.73
CA LEU A 282 -15.00 -23.52 31.62
C LEU A 282 -16.09 -22.49 31.25
N ASP A 283 -16.69 -21.85 32.24
CA ASP A 283 -17.74 -20.84 32.04
C ASP A 283 -17.23 -19.60 31.29
N LEU A 284 -15.90 -19.35 31.27
CA LEU A 284 -15.30 -18.30 30.44
C LEU A 284 -15.59 -18.46 28.95
N GLN A 285 -15.82 -19.69 28.47
CA GLN A 285 -16.19 -19.95 27.07
C GLN A 285 -17.46 -19.19 26.66
N ASN A 286 -18.39 -18.99 27.59
CA ASN A 286 -19.66 -18.30 27.38
C ASN A 286 -19.62 -16.84 27.83
N SER A 287 -18.50 -16.39 28.41
CA SER A 287 -18.34 -15.04 28.93
C SER A 287 -17.99 -14.03 27.84
N LYS A 288 -18.53 -12.82 27.96
CA LYS A 288 -18.30 -11.72 27.01
C LYS A 288 -17.02 -10.94 27.35
N THR A 289 -15.89 -11.60 27.19
CA THR A 289 -14.57 -11.07 27.57
C THR A 289 -13.92 -10.22 26.47
N ILE A 290 -14.33 -10.39 25.21
CA ILE A 290 -13.75 -9.67 24.07
C ILE A 290 -14.49 -8.35 23.86
N GLY A 291 -13.81 -7.22 24.08
CA GLY A 291 -14.40 -5.89 23.90
C GLY A 291 -15.67 -5.67 24.74
N GLY A 292 -15.83 -6.43 25.83
CA GLY A 292 -17.00 -6.45 26.71
C GLY A 292 -18.30 -7.01 26.10
N SER A 293 -18.27 -7.58 24.89
CA SER A 293 -19.51 -7.89 24.15
C SER A 293 -19.54 -9.23 23.43
N LYS A 294 -18.39 -9.86 23.16
CA LYS A 294 -18.26 -11.12 22.41
C LYS A 294 -17.60 -12.21 23.23
N THR A 295 -18.01 -13.46 23.00
CA THR A 295 -17.27 -14.64 23.47
C THR A 295 -16.03 -14.90 22.61
N PHE A 296 -15.15 -15.83 23.02
CA PHE A 296 -14.00 -16.22 22.23
C PHE A 296 -14.40 -16.79 20.86
N ASN A 297 -15.43 -17.63 20.82
CA ASN A 297 -15.92 -18.22 19.57
C ASN A 297 -16.57 -17.17 18.67
N ASP A 298 -17.41 -16.28 19.23
CA ASP A 298 -18.03 -15.20 18.44
C ASP A 298 -16.99 -14.27 17.80
N ALA A 299 -15.92 -13.95 18.55
CA ALA A 299 -14.84 -13.12 18.06
C ALA A 299 -14.06 -13.80 16.93
N TYR A 300 -13.71 -15.08 17.10
CA TYR A 300 -13.00 -15.85 16.08
C TYR A 300 -13.85 -16.08 14.81
N ALA A 301 -15.14 -16.43 14.98
CA ALA A 301 -16.07 -16.59 13.87
C ALA A 301 -16.28 -15.28 13.09
N ALA A 302 -16.39 -14.15 13.80
CA ALA A 302 -16.47 -12.83 13.17
C ALA A 302 -15.18 -12.47 12.42
N PHE A 303 -14.01 -12.80 12.99
CA PHE A 303 -12.71 -12.62 12.31
C PHE A 303 -12.66 -13.39 10.97
N ILE A 304 -12.97 -14.69 10.97
CA ILE A 304 -12.99 -15.51 9.75
C ILE A 304 -14.00 -14.95 8.74
N SER A 305 -15.19 -14.58 9.21
CA SER A 305 -16.26 -14.05 8.37
C SER A 305 -15.86 -12.73 7.72
N ASN A 306 -15.20 -11.83 8.45
CA ASN A 306 -14.69 -10.57 7.91
C ASN A 306 -13.64 -10.81 6.82
N VAL A 307 -12.65 -11.69 7.07
CA VAL A 307 -11.63 -12.04 6.07
C VAL A 307 -12.27 -12.65 4.83
N GLY A 308 -13.23 -13.57 5.00
CA GLY A 308 -13.97 -14.20 3.90
C GLY A 308 -14.77 -13.19 3.08
N ASN A 309 -15.49 -12.29 3.73
CA ASN A 309 -16.30 -11.26 3.09
C ASN A 309 -15.44 -10.25 2.32
N THR A 310 -14.35 -9.77 2.92
CA THR A 310 -13.40 -8.87 2.24
C THR A 310 -12.78 -9.56 1.03
N THR A 311 -12.36 -10.83 1.16
CA THR A 311 -11.78 -11.60 0.05
C THR A 311 -12.77 -11.76 -1.11
N ASN A 312 -14.02 -12.12 -0.82
CA ASN A 312 -15.06 -12.27 -1.84
C ASN A 312 -15.38 -10.94 -2.55
N THR A 313 -15.47 -9.85 -1.78
CA THR A 313 -15.67 -8.49 -2.33
C THR A 313 -14.51 -8.10 -3.24
N LEU A 314 -13.26 -8.22 -2.77
CA LEU A 314 -12.07 -7.89 -3.55
C LEU A 314 -11.94 -8.77 -4.80
N LYS A 315 -12.32 -10.05 -4.73
CA LYS A 315 -12.31 -10.95 -5.89
C LYS A 315 -13.30 -10.49 -6.97
N SER A 316 -14.51 -10.10 -6.56
CA SER A 316 -15.53 -9.57 -7.48
C SER A 316 -15.10 -8.23 -8.10
N SER A 317 -14.63 -7.29 -7.29
CA SER A 317 -14.12 -5.99 -7.75
C SER A 317 -12.93 -6.13 -8.68
N SER A 318 -11.96 -6.99 -8.34
CA SER A 318 -10.78 -7.26 -9.18
C SER A 318 -11.16 -7.87 -10.53
N THR A 319 -12.09 -8.83 -10.55
CA THR A 319 -12.59 -9.45 -11.79
C THR A 319 -13.28 -8.41 -12.67
N THR A 320 -14.13 -7.58 -12.09
CA THR A 320 -14.84 -6.50 -12.80
C THR A 320 -13.85 -5.49 -13.38
N GLN A 321 -12.90 -5.01 -12.59
CA GLN A 321 -11.91 -4.03 -13.04
C GLN A 321 -11.00 -4.60 -14.14
N THR A 322 -10.64 -5.88 -14.07
CA THR A 322 -9.85 -6.56 -15.10
C THR A 322 -10.62 -6.66 -16.42
N ASN A 323 -11.92 -6.94 -16.37
CA ASN A 323 -12.78 -6.99 -17.55
C ASN A 323 -12.91 -5.61 -18.19
N VAL A 324 -13.10 -4.55 -17.41
CA VAL A 324 -13.14 -3.16 -17.90
C VAL A 324 -11.83 -2.79 -18.56
N ALA A 325 -10.68 -3.05 -17.91
CA ALA A 325 -9.37 -2.78 -18.49
C ALA A 325 -9.15 -3.53 -19.81
N THR A 326 -9.55 -4.80 -19.88
CA THR A 326 -9.47 -5.63 -21.10
C THR A 326 -10.34 -5.05 -22.22
N GLN A 327 -11.57 -4.64 -21.92
CA GLN A 327 -12.47 -4.05 -22.90
C GLN A 327 -11.95 -2.72 -23.44
N LEU A 328 -11.44 -1.84 -22.58
CA LEU A 328 -10.85 -0.56 -22.98
C LEU A 328 -9.57 -0.76 -23.79
N THR A 329 -8.73 -1.73 -23.43
CA THR A 329 -7.52 -2.07 -24.20
C THR A 329 -7.89 -2.55 -25.60
N LYS A 330 -8.91 -3.40 -25.75
CA LYS A 330 -9.42 -3.84 -27.06
C LYS A 330 -9.97 -2.68 -27.89
N GLN A 331 -10.72 -1.77 -27.27
CA GLN A 331 -11.22 -0.57 -27.96
C GLN A 331 -10.07 0.34 -28.42
N GLN A 332 -9.07 0.57 -27.56
CA GLN A 332 -7.87 1.31 -27.93
C GLN A 332 -7.14 0.66 -29.11
N GLN A 333 -6.92 -0.66 -29.06
CA GLN A 333 -6.30 -1.41 -30.15
C GLN A 333 -7.12 -1.38 -31.45
N SER A 334 -8.44 -1.26 -31.39
CA SER A 334 -9.27 -1.12 -32.59
C SER A 334 -9.13 0.25 -33.28
N ILE A 335 -8.77 1.29 -32.52
CA ILE A 335 -8.57 2.65 -33.03
C ILE A 335 -7.11 2.87 -33.45
N SER A 336 -6.17 2.34 -32.66
CA SER A 336 -4.72 2.50 -32.85
C SER A 336 -4.11 1.35 -33.66
N GLY A 337 -4.88 0.30 -33.96
CA GLY A 337 -4.44 -0.84 -34.73
C GLY A 337 -4.30 -0.47 -36.20
N VAL A 338 -3.10 -0.66 -36.73
CA VAL A 338 -2.82 -0.51 -38.15
C VAL A 338 -3.62 -1.55 -38.92
N ASN A 339 -4.62 -1.12 -39.69
CA ASN A 339 -5.35 -2.01 -40.58
C ASN A 339 -4.41 -2.40 -41.73
N LEU A 340 -3.91 -3.64 -41.70
CA LEU A 340 -3.01 -4.16 -42.73
C LEU A 340 -3.61 -4.04 -44.14
N ASP A 341 -4.94 -4.08 -44.28
CA ASP A 341 -5.61 -3.92 -45.58
C ASP A 341 -5.58 -2.45 -46.06
N GLU A 342 -5.68 -1.47 -45.17
CA GLU A 342 -5.52 -0.05 -45.51
C GLU A 342 -4.06 0.31 -45.79
N GLU A 343 -3.10 -0.20 -45.00
CA GLU A 343 -1.68 -0.03 -45.29
C GLU A 343 -1.29 -0.71 -46.59
N TYR A 344 -1.81 -1.90 -46.88
CA TYR A 344 -1.56 -2.59 -48.15
C TYR A 344 -2.19 -1.82 -49.32
N GLY A 345 -3.39 -1.28 -49.14
CA GLY A 345 -4.04 -0.40 -50.11
C GLY A 345 -3.24 0.88 -50.37
N ASN A 346 -2.76 1.53 -49.32
CA ASN A 346 -1.90 2.72 -49.41
C ASN A 346 -0.54 2.39 -50.03
N LEU A 347 0.06 1.26 -49.68
CA LEU A 347 1.31 0.76 -50.26
C LEU A 347 1.15 0.51 -51.76
N GLN A 348 0.06 -0.13 -52.17
CA GLN A 348 -0.26 -0.36 -53.58
C GLN A 348 -0.48 0.97 -54.33
N ARG A 349 -1.11 1.94 -53.67
CA ARG A 349 -1.30 3.29 -54.20
C ARG A 349 0.02 4.05 -54.34
N PHE A 350 0.92 3.97 -53.36
CA PHE A 350 2.28 4.53 -53.42
C PHE A 350 3.12 3.84 -54.51
N GLN A 351 3.01 2.53 -54.67
CA GLN A 351 3.65 1.81 -55.78
C GLN A 351 3.12 2.28 -57.13
N GLN A 352 1.81 2.51 -57.26
CA GLN A 352 1.21 3.06 -58.48
C GLN A 352 1.69 4.50 -58.76
N TYR A 353 1.74 5.38 -57.76
CA TYR A 353 2.28 6.73 -57.92
C TYR A 353 3.76 6.71 -58.30
N TYR A 354 4.56 5.83 -57.70
CA TYR A 354 5.96 5.65 -58.05
C TYR A 354 6.14 5.18 -59.49
N MET A 355 5.36 4.18 -59.93
CA MET A 355 5.36 3.71 -61.31
C MET A 355 4.87 4.78 -62.30
N ALA A 356 3.89 5.60 -61.93
CA ALA A 356 3.38 6.70 -62.74
C ALA A 356 4.39 7.85 -62.88
N ASN A 357 5.05 8.23 -61.79
CA ASN A 357 6.13 9.23 -61.80
C ASN A 357 7.35 8.73 -62.57
N ALA A 358 7.70 7.44 -62.44
CA ALA A 358 8.76 6.81 -63.24
C ALA A 358 8.41 6.77 -64.74
N ARG A 359 7.14 6.66 -65.12
CA ARG A 359 6.68 6.81 -66.53
C ARG A 359 6.73 8.25 -67.01
N CYS A 360 6.48 9.22 -66.13
CA CYS A 360 6.53 10.66 -66.46
C CYS A 360 7.97 11.16 -66.62
N CYS A 361 8.89 10.67 -65.78
CA CYS A 361 10.34 10.93 -65.89
C CYS A 361 11.05 10.08 -66.96
N ARG A 362 10.35 9.13 -67.60
CA ARG A 362 10.91 8.42 -68.76
C ARG A 362 10.91 9.40 -69.93
N PRO A 363 12.08 9.77 -70.50
CA PRO A 363 12.10 10.67 -71.65
C PRO A 363 11.31 10.00 -72.79
N ARG A 364 10.16 10.58 -73.17
CA ARG A 364 9.42 10.13 -74.36
C ARG A 364 10.29 10.44 -75.58
N PRO A 365 10.77 9.43 -76.35
CA PRO A 365 11.51 9.71 -77.59
C PRO A 365 10.63 10.25 -78.72
N ARG A 366 9.32 10.46 -78.49
CA ARG A 366 8.34 10.80 -79.54
C ARG A 366 7.94 12.28 -79.62
N CYS A 367 8.58 13.18 -78.86
CA CYS A 367 8.31 14.61 -78.96
C CYS A 367 9.49 15.46 -79.50
N LEU A 368 10.59 14.83 -79.95
CA LEU A 368 11.72 15.49 -80.60
C LEU A 368 11.93 15.06 -82.06
N THR A 369 10.84 14.86 -82.81
CA THR A 369 10.90 14.97 -84.27
C THR A 369 9.66 15.70 -84.80
N PRO A 370 9.76 17.02 -84.97
CA PRO A 370 9.14 17.68 -86.10
C PRO A 370 10.24 18.38 -86.93
N PHE A 371 10.05 18.51 -88.25
CA PHE A 371 10.87 19.31 -89.18
C PHE A 371 12.28 18.81 -89.56
N SER A 372 12.39 17.85 -90.49
CA SER A 372 13.57 17.77 -91.39
C SER A 372 13.34 17.04 -92.74
N ARG A 373 12.12 17.04 -93.29
CA ARG A 373 11.86 16.52 -94.65
C ARG A 373 10.92 17.42 -95.46
N PHE A 374 11.29 18.70 -95.62
CA PHE A 374 10.74 19.59 -96.67
C PHE A 374 11.75 20.73 -96.92
N ALA A 375 12.96 20.38 -97.35
CA ALA A 375 13.94 21.33 -97.91
C ALA A 375 14.94 20.54 -98.76
N ASN A 376 14.53 20.20 -99.98
CA ASN A 376 15.41 20.05 -101.14
C ASN A 376 14.53 19.76 -102.37
N ARG A 377 13.88 20.81 -102.85
CA ARG A 377 13.61 20.99 -104.28
C ARG A 377 14.60 22.05 -104.74
N GLU A 378 15.44 21.70 -105.70
CA GLU A 378 15.81 22.56 -106.82
C GLU A 378 16.42 21.69 -107.95
N PRO A 379 16.35 22.16 -109.21
CA PRO A 379 16.03 21.34 -110.38
C PRO A 379 17.21 21.16 -111.35
N ASN A 380 17.01 20.31 -112.36
CA ASN A 380 17.64 20.28 -113.71
C ASN A 380 17.93 18.82 -114.12
N ASN A 381 17.87 18.39 -115.38
CA ASN A 381 17.22 18.84 -116.60
C ASN A 381 17.49 17.70 -117.61
N ALA A 382 16.54 17.46 -118.52
CA ALA A 382 16.73 17.02 -119.90
C ALA A 382 17.50 15.71 -120.27
N TYR A 383 16.81 14.96 -121.14
CA TYR A 383 17.19 13.87 -122.06
C TYR A 383 17.14 12.43 -121.55
#